data_AF-A0A3P5XSQ3-F1
#
_entry.id   AF-A0A3P5XSQ3-F1
#
_cell.length_a   1.000
_cell.length_b   1.000
_cell.length_c   1.000
_cell.angle_alpha   90.00
_cell.angle_beta   90.00
_cell.angle_gamma   90.00
#
_symmetry.space_group_name_H-M   'P 1'
#
loop_
_entity.id
_entity.type
_entity.pdbx_description
1 polymer ?
#
loop_
_entity_poly.entity_id
_entity_poly.type
_entity_poly.pdbx_seq_one_letter_code
_entity_poly.pdbx_strand_id
1 'polypeptide(L)' 'MDNVALMGTGNWLGILSTLFFILCFYFTLTFFQHLKSGDERLIKQTKLTAVFCLVLGLLIPAFYSLYIYNEMMR' A
#
# COMPACT_ATOMS: atom_id res chain seq x y z
N MET A 1 -15.74 2.35 -27.81
CA MET A 1 -14.43 2.06 -27.17
C MET A 1 -14.70 1.90 -25.68
N ASP A 2 -15.43 0.83 -25.31
CA ASP A 2 -16.22 0.79 -24.06
C ASP A 2 -15.79 -0.33 -23.10
N ASN A 3 -14.64 -0.95 -23.34
CA ASN A 3 -14.12 -2.03 -22.48
C ASN A 3 -13.23 -1.52 -21.33
N VAL A 4 -12.94 -0.22 -21.26
CA VAL A 4 -12.14 0.39 -20.18
C VAL A 4 -13.02 0.78 -18.99
N ALA A 5 -14.33 0.97 -19.20
CA ALA A 5 -15.28 1.27 -18.12
C ALA A 5 -15.59 0.06 -17.22
N LEU A 6 -15.34 -1.18 -17.70
CA LEU A 6 -15.57 -2.41 -16.94
C LEU A 6 -14.42 -2.76 -15.96
N MET A 7 -13.28 -2.06 -16.05
CA MET A 7 -12.29 -1.97 -14.97
C MET A 7 -12.70 -0.87 -13.98
N GLY A 8 -13.94 -0.93 -13.50
CA GLY A 8 -14.50 0.04 -12.56
C GLY A 8 -13.52 0.30 -11.42
N THR A 9 -13.36 1.57 -11.07
CA THR A 9 -12.43 2.08 -10.05
C THR A 9 -12.37 1.23 -8.76
N GLY A 10 -13.48 0.59 -8.37
CA GLY A 10 -13.52 -0.38 -7.26
C GLY A 10 -12.63 -1.63 -7.44
N ASN A 11 -12.54 -2.20 -8.65
CA ASN A 11 -11.68 -3.36 -8.93
C ASN A 11 -10.19 -2.99 -8.90
N TRP A 12 -9.84 -1.81 -9.42
CA TRP A 12 -8.47 -1.29 -9.37
C TRP A 12 -8.02 -0.97 -7.94
N LEU A 13 -8.90 -0.43 -7.09
CA LEU A 13 -8.61 -0.21 -5.67
C LEU A 13 -8.38 -1.52 -4.90
N GLY A 14 -9.16 -2.58 -5.20
CA GLY A 14 -8.95 -3.91 -4.61
C GLY A 14 -7.59 -4.52 -4.99
N ILE A 15 -7.21 -4.42 -6.26
CA ILE A 15 -5.89 -4.85 -6.76
C ILE A 15 -4.78 -4.05 -6.08
N LEU A 16 -4.93 -2.73 -5.98
CA LEU A 16 -3.97 -1.85 -5.32
C LEU A 16 -3.79 -2.20 -3.85
N SER A 17 -4.87 -2.40 -3.11
CA SER A 17 -4.83 -2.81 -1.70
C SER A 17 -4.12 -4.16 -1.51
N THR A 18 -4.40 -5.13 -2.38
CA THR A 18 -3.75 -6.45 -2.36
C THR A 18 -2.24 -6.34 -2.60
N LEU A 19 -1.82 -5.52 -3.57
CA LEU A 19 -0.42 -5.22 -3.84
C LEU A 19 0.28 -4.59 -2.63
N PHE A 20 -0.38 -3.66 -1.94
CA PHE A 20 0.14 -3.06 -0.72
C PHE A 20 0.30 -4.07 0.42
N PHE A 21 -0.64 -5.02 0.57
CA PHE A 21 -0.50 -6.11 1.54
C PHE A 21 0.71 -7.00 1.23
N ILE A 22 0.91 -7.38 -0.03
CA ILE A 22 2.07 -8.18 -0.47
C ILE A 22 3.38 -7.44 -0.17
N LEU A 23 3.45 -6.15 -0.50
CA LEU A 23 4.62 -5.31 -0.21
C LEU A 23 4.88 -5.21 1.29
N CYS A 24 3.83 -5.03 2.09
CA CYS A 24 3.93 -4.99 3.55
C CYS A 24 4.55 -6.29 4.10
N PHE A 25 4.06 -7.46 3.65
CA PHE A 25 4.62 -8.76 4.04
C PHE A 25 6.08 -8.92 3.60
N TYR A 26 6.40 -8.51 2.37
CA TYR A 26 7.77 -8.55 1.86
C TYR A 26 8.72 -7.70 2.73
N PHE A 27 8.31 -6.49 3.09
CA PHE A 27 9.09 -5.63 3.98
C PHE A 27 9.23 -6.20 5.39
N THR A 28 8.18 -6.82 5.94
CA THR A 28 8.25 -7.52 7.23
C THR A 28 9.26 -8.67 7.19
N LEU A 29 9.23 -9.51 6.16
CA LEU A 29 10.20 -10.60 5.98
C LEU A 29 11.62 -10.08 5.79
N THR A 30 11.79 -9.02 4.99
CA THR A 30 13.08 -8.36 4.76
C THR A 30 13.64 -7.77 6.06
N PHE A 31 12.77 -7.20 6.91
CA PHE A 31 13.17 -6.72 8.25
C PHE A 31 13.69 -7.86 9.12
N PHE A 32 13.01 -9.01 9.17
CA PHE A 32 13.48 -10.18 9.91
C PHE A 32 14.81 -10.73 9.37
N GLN A 33 15.00 -10.70 8.05
CA GLN A 33 16.25 -11.12 7.42
C GLN A 33 17.41 -10.21 7.85
N HIS A 34 17.23 -8.89 7.86
CA HIS A 34 18.26 -7.97 8.34
C HIS A 34 18.49 -8.06 9.85
N LEU A 35 17.43 -8.32 10.64
CA LEU A 35 17.56 -8.57 12.08
C LEU A 35 18.49 -9.77 12.35
N LYS A 36 18.36 -10.84 11.55
CA LYS A 36 19.24 -12.01 11.62
C LYS A 36 20.67 -11.72 11.13
N SER A 37 20.82 -10.79 10.19
CA SER A 37 22.11 -10.43 9.58
C SER A 37 22.99 -9.55 10.47
N GLY A 38 22.39 -8.87 11.47
CA GLY A 38 23.12 -7.97 12.38
C GLY A 38 23.44 -6.59 11.80
N ASP A 39 22.98 -6.28 10.59
CA ASP A 39 23.25 -5.01 9.91
C ASP A 39 22.33 -3.88 10.42
N GLU A 40 22.70 -3.22 11.51
CA GLU A 40 21.91 -2.16 12.17
C GLU A 40 21.47 -1.01 11.24
N ARG A 41 22.27 -0.66 10.22
CA ARG A 41 21.91 0.38 9.24
C ARG A 41 20.73 -0.05 8.36
N LEU A 42 20.77 -1.27 7.83
CA LEU A 42 19.69 -1.78 6.97
C LEU A 42 18.42 -2.05 7.78
N ILE A 43 18.54 -2.52 9.03
CA ILE A 43 17.38 -2.74 9.91
C ILE A 43 16.57 -1.43 10.08
N LYS A 44 17.24 -0.30 10.36
CA LYS A 44 16.57 0.99 10.52
C LYS A 44 15.92 1.47 9.23
N GLN A 45 16.57 1.25 8.09
CA GLN A 45 16.03 1.64 6.78
C GLN A 45 14.81 0.81 6.41
N THR A 46 14.89 -0.51 6.51
CA THR A 46 13.80 -1.43 6.16
C THR A 46 12.59 -1.23 7.07
N LYS A 47 12.81 -0.95 8.37
CA LYS A 47 11.72 -0.58 9.30
C LYS A 47 10.98 0.66 8.83
N LEU A 48 11.70 1.71 8.44
CA LEU A 48 11.10 2.98 8.00
C LEU A 48 10.36 2.81 6.67
N THR A 49 10.93 2.06 5.73
CA THR A 49 10.28 1.76 4.44
C THR A 49 9.03 0.89 4.61
N ALA A 50 9.04 -0.08 5.53
CA ALA A 50 7.87 -0.89 5.86
C ALA A 50 6.71 -0.02 6.38
N VAL A 51 7.01 0.89 7.31
CA VAL A 51 6.02 1.82 7.88
C VAL A 51 5.49 2.77 6.80
N PHE A 52 6.36 3.31 5.94
CA PHE A 52 5.93 4.16 4.83
C PHE A 52 5.04 3.43 3.84
N CYS A 53 5.38 2.18 3.50
CA CYS A 53 4.57 1.36 2.60
C CYS A 53 3.18 1.07 3.20
N LEU A 54 3.11 0.78 4.50
CA LEU A 54 1.85 0.63 5.23
C LEU A 54 1.01 1.92 5.22
N VAL A 55 1.63 3.05 5.53
CA VAL A 55 0.96 4.35 5.58
C VAL A 55 0.39 4.69 4.20
N LEU A 56 1.17 4.56 3.14
CA LEU A 56 0.71 4.82 1.77
C LEU A 56 -0.40 3.87 1.35
N GLY A 57 -0.29 2.57 1.68
CA GLY A 57 -1.29 1.57 1.33
C GLY A 57 -2.64 1.78 2.00
N LEU A 58 -2.66 2.42 3.16
CA LEU A 58 -3.89 2.75 3.88
C LEU A 58 -4.42 4.14 3.52
N LEU A 59 -3.55 5.15 3.43
CA LEU A 59 -3.95 6.52 3.15
C LEU A 59 -4.50 6.70 1.73
N ILE A 60 -3.83 6.14 0.72
CA ILE A 60 -4.20 6.36 -0.69
C ILE A 60 -5.65 5.92 -0.96
N PRO A 61 -6.09 4.68 -0.62
CA PRO A 61 -7.48 4.29 -0.82
C PRO A 61 -8.45 5.05 0.10
N ALA A 62 -8.06 5.39 1.33
CA ALA A 62 -8.91 6.16 2.24
C ALA A 62 -9.19 7.58 1.71
N PHE A 63 -8.15 8.29 1.24
CA PHE A 63 -8.29 9.62 0.64
C PHE A 63 -9.10 9.58 -0.66
N TYR A 64 -8.89 8.57 -1.50
CA TYR A 64 -9.70 8.40 -2.72
C TYR A 64 -11.18 8.17 -2.40
N SER A 65 -11.47 7.33 -1.40
CA SER A 65 -12.84 7.09 -0.95
C SER A 65 -13.51 8.34 -0.36
N LEU A 66 -12.77 9.13 0.43
CA LEU A 66 -13.27 10.42 0.95
C LEU A 66 -13.52 11.45 -0.15
N TYR A 67 -12.65 11.54 -1.16
CA TYR A 67 -12.81 12.44 -2.29
C TYR A 67 -14.10 12.12 -3.07
N ILE A 68 -14.30 10.85 -3.43
CA ILE A 68 -15.52 10.38 -4.10
C ILE A 68 -16.78 10.66 -3.25
N TYR A 69 -16.72 10.42 -1.95
CA TYR A 69 -17.84 10.71 -1.05
C TYR A 69 -18.20 12.20 -1.04
N ASN A 70 -17.18 13.08 -0.97
CA ASN A 70 -17.38 14.52 -0.98
C ASN A 70 -17.92 15.02 -2.35
N GLU A 71 -17.47 14.41 -3.44
CA GLU A 71 -17.97 14.70 -4.78
C GLU A 71 -19.44 14.29 -4.96
N MET A 72 -19.86 13.15 -4.39
CA MET A 72 -21.26 12.69 -4.42
C MET A 72 -22.20 13.52 -3.53
N MET A 73 -21.67 14.18 -2.49
CA MET A 73 -22.44 15.02 -1.56
C MET A 73 -22.52 16.50 -2.01
N ARG A 74 -21.90 16.85 -3.15
CA ARG A 74 -21.91 18.20 -3.74
C ARG A 74 -22.94 18.30 -4.85
#